data_AF-A0A4U1JVA6-F1
#
_entry.id   AF-A0A4U1JVA6-F1
#
_cell.length_a   1.000
_cell.length_b   1.000
_cell.length_c   1.000
_cell.angle_alpha   90.00
_cell.angle_beta   90.00
_cell.angle_gamma   90.00
#
_symmetry.space_group_name_H-M   'P 1'
#
loop_
_entity.id
_entity.type
_entity.pdbx_description
1 polymer ?
#
loop_
_entity_poly.entity_id
_entity_poly.type
_entity_poly.pdbx_seq_one_letter_code
_entity_poly.pdbx_strand_id
1 'polypeptide(L)'
;MLRKLITLYRIVFFAWCGLFLALALIVGLGFFIAGDTPKARETGLMMALGGLFCSIVFTGNMALALENHELLKRIAEGQSN
;
A
#
# COMPACT_ATOMS: atom_id res chain seq x y z
N MET A 1 -9.83 -14.02 20.04
CA MET A 1 -10.48 -13.05 19.14
C MET A 1 -9.48 -12.10 18.47
N LEU A 2 -8.47 -11.59 19.19
CA LEU A 2 -7.46 -10.65 18.68
C LEU A 2 -6.76 -11.08 17.37
N ARG A 3 -6.36 -12.35 17.24
CA ARG A 3 -5.72 -12.87 16.01
C ARG A 3 -6.61 -12.73 14.77
N LYS A 4 -7.91 -13.01 14.89
CA LYS A 4 -8.87 -12.85 13.78
C LYS A 4 -9.03 -11.38 13.38
N LEU A 5 -9.01 -10.48 14.36
CA LEU A 5 -9.08 -9.03 14.13
C LEU A 5 -7.86 -8.51 13.37
N ILE A 6 -6.64 -8.96 13.75
CA ILE A 6 -5.39 -8.59 13.06
C ILE A 6 -5.40 -9.12 11.63
N THR A 7 -5.82 -10.36 11.41
CA THR A 7 -5.95 -10.93 10.06
C THR A 7 -6.94 -10.13 9.21
N LEU A 8 -8.11 -9.78 9.76
CA LEU A 8 -9.09 -8.98 9.05
C LEU A 8 -8.54 -7.60 8.68
N TYR A 9 -7.87 -6.92 9.62
CA TYR A 9 -7.26 -5.62 9.38
C TYR A 9 -6.20 -5.68 8.28
N ARG A 10 -5.35 -6.73 8.27
CA ARG A 10 -4.38 -6.97 7.20
C ARG A 10 -5.07 -7.06 5.85
N ILE A 11 -6.08 -7.92 5.72
CA ILE A 11 -6.81 -8.13 4.46
C ILE A 11 -7.43 -6.83 3.97
N VAL A 12 -8.09 -6.09 4.85
CA VAL A 12 -8.72 -4.80 4.51
C VAL A 12 -7.67 -3.79 4.05
N PHE A 13 -6.54 -3.70 4.74
CA PHE A 13 -5.45 -2.79 4.38
C PHE A 13 -4.85 -3.14 3.01
N PHE A 14 -4.56 -4.42 2.74
CA PHE A 14 -4.05 -4.85 1.43
C PHE A 14 -5.06 -4.61 0.30
N ALA A 15 -6.34 -4.89 0.54
CA ALA A 15 -7.41 -4.60 -0.42
C ALA A 15 -7.50 -3.09 -0.71
N TRP A 16 -7.37 -2.26 0.31
CA TRP A 16 -7.38 -0.81 0.17
C TRP A 16 -6.17 -0.30 -0.62
N CYS A 17 -4.96 -0.77 -0.32
CA CYS A 17 -3.76 -0.46 -1.10
C CYS A 17 -3.87 -0.91 -2.56
N GLY A 18 -4.42 -2.11 -2.79
CA GLY A 18 -4.64 -2.63 -4.15
C GLY A 18 -5.66 -1.80 -4.93
N LEU A 19 -6.75 -1.39 -4.29
CA LEU A 19 -7.76 -0.52 -4.89
C LEU A 19 -7.22 0.89 -5.18
N PHE A 20 -6.44 1.45 -4.25
CA PHE A 20 -5.74 2.71 -4.43
C PHE A 20 -4.78 2.66 -5.62
N LEU A 21 -3.97 1.59 -5.72
CA LEU A 21 -3.07 1.37 -6.85
C LEU A 21 -3.83 1.28 -8.17
N ALA A 22 -4.89 0.47 -8.21
CA ALA A 22 -5.70 0.29 -9.41
C ALA A 22 -6.29 1.62 -9.88
N LEU A 23 -6.83 2.44 -8.96
CA LEU A 23 -7.34 3.77 -9.29
C LEU A 23 -6.24 4.69 -9.81
N ALA A 24 -5.08 4.74 -9.16
CA ALA A 24 -3.97 5.58 -9.59
C ALA A 24 -3.47 5.19 -10.99
N LEU A 25 -3.40 3.89 -11.29
CA LEU A 25 -3.03 3.39 -12.61
C LEU A 25 -4.10 3.69 -13.67
N ILE A 26 -5.38 3.43 -13.38
CA ILE A 26 -6.48 3.68 -14.32
C ILE A 26 -6.57 5.16 -14.65
N VAL A 27 -6.58 6.02 -13.63
CA VAL A 27 -6.65 7.48 -13.82
C VAL A 27 -5.37 7.98 -14.50
N GLY A 28 -4.20 7.55 -14.03
CA GLY A 28 -2.92 7.96 -14.60
C GLY A 28 -2.78 7.58 -16.07
N LEU A 29 -3.12 6.34 -16.44
CA LEU A 29 -3.13 5.89 -17.84
C LEU A 29 -4.20 6.61 -18.66
N GLY A 30 -5.37 6.89 -18.08
CA GLY A 30 -6.42 7.68 -18.73
C GLY A 30 -5.91 9.07 -19.13
N PHE A 31 -5.28 9.80 -18.21
CA PHE A 31 -4.66 11.10 -18.50
C PHE A 31 -3.47 11.00 -19.46
N PHE A 32 -2.69 9.92 -19.38
CA PHE A 32 -1.55 9.70 -20.28
C PHE A 32 -1.99 9.46 -21.73
N ILE A 33 -3.05 8.68 -21.95
CA ILE A 33 -3.54 8.32 -23.29
C ILE A 33 -4.44 9.41 -23.86
N ALA A 34 -5.41 9.89 -23.06
CA ALA A 34 -6.43 10.84 -23.53
C ALA A 34 -6.04 12.31 -23.31
N GLY A 35 -4.89 12.60 -22.71
CA GLY A 35 -4.46 13.97 -22.47
C GLY A 35 -4.14 14.72 -23.77
N ASP A 36 -4.82 15.85 -23.98
CA ASP A 36 -4.61 16.71 -25.16
C ASP A 36 -3.32 17.55 -25.09
N THR A 37 -2.76 17.73 -23.89
CA THR A 37 -1.53 18.51 -23.68
C THR A 37 -0.38 17.64 -23.17
N PRO A 38 0.89 17.97 -23.50
CA PRO A 38 2.06 17.27 -22.96
C PRO A 38 2.06 17.24 -21.43
N LYS A 39 1.65 18.34 -20.78
CA LYS A 39 1.56 18.43 -19.31
C LYS A 39 0.50 17.50 -18.71
N ALA A 40 -0.65 17.33 -19.38
CA ALA A 40 -1.67 16.39 -18.92
C ALA A 40 -1.17 14.95 -18.98
N ARG A 41 -0.43 14.60 -20.04
CA ARG A 41 0.16 13.26 -20.18
C ARG A 41 1.24 13.01 -19.13
N GLU A 42 2.14 13.98 -18.91
CA GLU A 42 3.15 13.91 -17.86
C GLU A 42 2.52 13.75 -16.46
N THR A 43 1.43 14.49 -16.19
CA THR A 43 0.67 14.36 -14.94
C THR A 43 0.08 12.96 -14.78
N GLY A 44 -0.48 12.38 -15.86
CA GLY A 44 -0.97 11.01 -15.87
C GLY A 44 0.13 9.98 -15.56
N LEU A 45 1.30 10.13 -16.18
CA LEU A 45 2.47 9.29 -15.89
C LEU A 45 2.91 9.41 -14.43
N MET A 46 2.99 10.63 -13.90
CA MET A 46 3.36 10.90 -12.51
C MET A 46 2.34 10.34 -11.52
N MET A 47 1.04 10.39 -11.83
CA MET A 47 0.00 9.73 -11.02
C MET A 47 0.18 8.21 -10.99
N ALA A 48 0.45 7.58 -12.13
CA ALA A 48 0.66 6.14 -12.19
C ALA A 48 1.90 5.70 -11.39
N LEU A 49 3.04 6.39 -11.59
CA LEU A 49 4.29 6.10 -10.89
C LEU A 49 4.21 6.44 -9.39
N GLY A 50 3.62 7.58 -9.06
CA GLY A 50 3.42 8.01 -7.67
C GLY A 50 2.47 7.07 -6.91
N GLY A 51 1.38 6.64 -7.56
CA GLY A 51 0.46 5.66 -7.01
C GLY A 51 1.13 4.31 -6.73
N LEU A 52 1.96 3.84 -7.67
CA LEU A 52 2.78 2.63 -7.49
C LEU A 52 3.73 2.77 -6.30
N PHE A 53 4.49 3.85 -6.25
CA PHE A 53 5.44 4.12 -5.17
C PHE A 53 4.74 4.18 -3.80
N CYS A 54 3.67 4.96 -3.67
CA CYS A 54 2.90 5.05 -2.42
C CYS A 54 2.35 3.69 -1.98
N SER A 55 1.86 2.88 -2.92
CA SER A 55 1.32 1.54 -2.61
C SER A 55 2.39 0.61 -2.06
N ILE A 56 3.60 0.64 -2.65
CA ILE A 56 4.76 -0.12 -2.15
C ILE A 56 5.16 0.36 -0.76
N VAL A 57 5.27 1.67 -0.55
CA VAL A 57 5.67 2.25 0.74
C VAL A 57 4.65 1.91 1.84
N PHE A 58 3.36 2.04 1.58
CA PHE A 58 2.32 1.69 2.57
C PHE A 58 2.32 0.20 2.88
N THR A 59 2.43 -0.63 1.86
CA THR A 59 2.47 -2.08 2.02
C THR A 59 3.71 -2.55 2.79
N GLY A 60 4.89 -1.99 2.46
CA GLY A 60 6.15 -2.28 3.14
C GLY A 60 6.15 -1.84 4.60
N ASN A 61 5.69 -0.63 4.89
CA ASN A 61 5.57 -0.15 6.27
C ASN A 61 4.63 -1.02 7.10
N MET A 62 3.52 -1.47 6.52
CA MET A 62 2.60 -2.38 7.20
C MET A 62 3.25 -3.74 7.47
N ALA A 63 4.04 -4.28 6.54
CA ALA A 63 4.78 -5.52 6.75
C ALA A 63 5.78 -5.39 7.92
N LEU A 64 6.56 -4.30 7.95
CA LEU A 64 7.49 -4.01 9.05
C LEU A 64 6.78 -3.82 10.38
N ALA A 65 5.62 -3.15 10.40
CA ALA A 65 4.84 -2.96 11.61
C ALA A 65 4.35 -4.30 12.20
N LEU A 66 3.96 -5.26 11.34
CA LEU A 66 3.55 -6.59 11.77
C LEU A 66 4.72 -7.41 12.32
N GLU A 67 5.88 -7.36 11.66
CA GLU A 67 7.10 -8.03 12.12
C GLU A 67 7.53 -7.47 13.48
N ASN A 68 7.57 -6.15 13.62
CA ASN A 68 7.87 -5.48 14.88
C ASN A 68 6.86 -5.84 15.98
N HIS A 69 5.58 -5.96 15.65
CA HIS A 69 4.57 -6.39 16.61
C HIS A 69 4.79 -7.83 17.10
N GLU A 70 5.14 -8.76 16.19
CA GLU A 70 5.49 -10.13 16.56
C GLU A 70 6.75 -10.21 17.42
N LEU A 71 7.77 -9.39 17.10
CA LEU A 71 9.00 -9.29 17.90
C LEU A 71 8.72 -8.75 19.31
N LEU A 72 7.98 -7.64 19.43
CA LEU A 72 7.58 -7.08 20.73
C LEU A 72 6.77 -8.08 21.55
N LYS A 73 5.90 -8.84 20.89
CA LYS A 73 5.13 -9.89 21.55
C LYS A 73 6.03 -11.00 22.11
N ARG A 74 7.03 -11.47 21.35
CA ARG A 74 8.00 -12.48 21.83
C ARG A 74 8.79 -11.97 23.03
N ILE A 75 9.24 -10.71 22.97
CA ILE A 75 9.94 -10.05 24.09
C ILE A 75 9.03 -10.00 25.33
N ALA A 76 7.77 -9.58 25.16
CA ALA A 76 6.79 -9.50 26.26
C ALA A 76 6.42 -10.87 26.85
N GLU A 77 6.43 -11.93 26.04
CA GLU A 77 6.18 -13.31 26.48
C GLU A 77 7.42 -13.96 27.13
N GLY A 78 8.52 -13.22 27.29
CA GLY A 78 9.75 -13.74 27.89
C GLY A 78 10.45 -14.78 27.04
N GLN A 79 10.02 -14.97 25.79
CA GLN A 79 10.71 -15.75 24.78
C GLN A 79 11.83 -14.89 24.17
N SER A 80 12.71 -14.40 25.04
CA SER A 80 14.05 -14.02 24.65
C SER A 80 14.80 -15.33 24.46
N ASN A 81 15.26 -15.61 23.23
CA ASN A 81 16.50 -16.37 23.14
C ASN A 81 17.63 -15.55 23.80
#